data_AF-A0AAE4TPS3-F1
#
_entry.id   AF-A0AAE4TPS3-F1
#
_cell.length_a   1.000
_cell.length_b   1.000
_cell.length_c   1.000
_cell.angle_alpha   90.00
_cell.angle_beta   90.00
_cell.angle_gamma   90.00
#
_symmetry.space_group_name_H-M   'P 1'
#
loop_
_entity.id
_entity.type
_entity.pdbx_description
1 polymer ?
#
loop_
_entity_poly.entity_id
_entity_poly.type
_entity_poly.pdbx_seq_one_letter_code
_entity_poly.pdbx_strand_id
1 'polypeptide(L)' 'MRATPKSLAHLRTIQSRALVSQVEIETLNLSYRSHVQNIGWQELVAGSEDSGTVTNTNQVEATSVQVDNPSGLSRQMF' A
#
# COMPACT_ATOMS: atom_id res chain seq x y z
N MET A 1 20.15 19.49 62.53
CA MET A 1 19.94 18.60 61.37
C MET A 1 18.45 18.45 61.11
N ARG A 2 17.89 19.18 60.15
CA ARG A 2 16.58 18.93 59.53
C ARG A 2 16.72 19.32 58.06
N ALA A 3 16.63 18.33 57.18
CA ALA A 3 16.81 18.50 55.75
C ALA A 3 15.65 19.31 55.15
N THR A 4 15.98 20.26 54.27
CA THR A 4 15.01 20.95 53.41
C THR A 4 14.38 19.94 52.44
N PRO A 5 13.06 19.98 52.17
CA PRO A 5 12.49 19.17 51.11
C PRO A 5 12.97 19.73 49.76
N LYS A 6 13.88 19.00 49.11
CA LYS A 6 14.02 19.07 47.64
C LYS A 6 12.64 18.70 47.10
N SER A 7 11.83 19.69 46.73
CA SER A 7 10.66 19.48 45.88
C SER A 7 11.17 18.85 44.61
N LEU A 8 11.07 17.52 44.58
CA LEU A 8 11.39 16.68 43.45
C LEU A 8 10.61 17.24 42.27
N ALA A 9 11.31 17.63 41.22
CA ALA A 9 10.73 17.80 39.89
C ALA A 9 10.04 16.47 39.53
N HIS A 10 8.78 16.34 39.92
CA HIS A 10 8.02 15.10 39.80
C HIS A 10 7.34 15.14 38.43
N LEU A 11 8.09 14.62 37.45
CA LEU A 11 7.56 13.98 36.25
C LEU A 11 6.78 14.90 35.29
N ARG A 12 7.54 15.65 34.51
CA ARG A 12 7.10 16.10 33.17
C ARG A 12 7.11 14.90 32.22
N THR A 13 6.24 13.92 32.40
CA THR A 13 6.16 12.82 31.43
C THR A 13 4.73 12.35 31.24
N ILE A 14 3.96 13.17 30.55
CA ILE A 14 3.09 12.61 29.52
C ILE A 14 3.73 13.01 28.21
N GLN A 15 4.76 12.27 27.79
CA GLN A 15 5.00 12.17 26.35
C GLN A 15 3.77 11.45 25.82
N SER A 16 2.84 12.19 25.24
CA SER A 16 1.80 11.66 24.37
C SER A 16 2.50 11.11 23.12
N ARG A 17 3.25 10.03 23.28
CA ARG A 17 3.87 9.32 22.16
C ARG A 17 2.84 8.30 21.72
N ALA A 18 1.94 8.80 20.88
CA ALA A 18 0.96 8.08 20.08
C ALA A 18 1.25 6.57 19.97
N LEU A 19 0.45 5.75 20.64
CA LEU A 19 0.19 4.39 20.17
C LEU A 19 -0.93 4.49 19.13
N VAL A 20 -0.68 5.23 18.06
CA VAL A 20 -1.34 4.94 16.80
C VAL A 20 -0.54 3.78 16.25
N SER A 21 -1.12 2.57 16.30
CA SER A 21 -0.55 1.43 15.59
C SER A 21 -0.43 1.84 14.13
N GLN A 22 0.81 2.00 13.65
CA GLN A 22 1.11 2.25 12.26
C GLN A 22 0.56 1.04 11.49
N VAL A 23 -0.62 1.17 10.90
CA VAL A 23 -1.11 0.19 9.94
C VAL A 23 -0.25 0.40 8.71
N GLU A 24 0.79 -0.42 8.56
CA GLU A 24 1.49 -0.54 7.30
C GLU A 24 0.52 -1.25 6.35
N ILE A 25 -0.12 -0.46 5.49
CA ILE A 25 -0.92 -1.01 4.40
C ILE A 25 0.11 -1.57 3.42
N GLU A 26 0.31 -2.88 3.44
CA GLU A 26 1.08 -3.54 2.39
C GLU A 26 0.39 -3.25 1.05
N THR A 27 1.06 -2.46 0.22
CA THR A 27 0.54 -2.10 -1.10
C THR A 27 0.88 -3.23 -2.07
N LEU A 28 -0.14 -3.94 -2.52
CA LEU A 28 0.00 -4.85 -3.65
C LEU A 28 0.22 -4.03 -4.91
N ASN A 29 1.24 -4.39 -5.67
CA ASN A 29 1.49 -3.79 -6.98
C ASN A 29 0.69 -4.59 -8.01
N LEU A 30 -0.34 -3.95 -8.56
CA LEU A 30 -1.19 -4.53 -9.61
C LEU A 30 -0.88 -3.86 -10.93
N SER A 31 -0.56 -4.67 -11.94
CA SER A 31 -0.47 -4.23 -13.32
C SER A 31 -1.40 -5.05 -14.21
N TYR A 32 -1.90 -4.46 -15.28
CA TYR A 32 -2.86 -5.10 -16.16
C TYR A 32 -2.74 -4.61 -17.59
N ARG A 33 -3.23 -5.43 -18.52
CA ARG A 33 -3.33 -5.09 -19.94
C ARG A 33 -4.50 -5.81 -20.59
N SER A 34 -4.98 -5.23 -21.69
CA SER A 34 -6.10 -5.75 -22.47
C SER A 34 -5.62 -6.22 -23.85
N HIS A 35 -6.23 -7.28 -24.33
CA HIS A 35 -6.15 -7.68 -25.73
C HIS A 35 -7.29 -7.01 -26.50
N VAL A 36 -6.95 -6.16 -27.46
CA VAL A 36 -7.92 -5.45 -28.30
C VAL A 36 -7.98 -6.14 -29.67
N GLN A 37 -9.20 -6.42 -30.13
CA GLN A 37 -9.45 -7.03 -31.43
C GLN A 37 -8.66 -6.32 -32.54
N ASN A 38 -8.01 -7.08 -33.41
CA ASN A 38 -7.18 -6.61 -34.54
C ASN A 38 -5.95 -5.76 -34.16
N ILE A 39 -5.68 -5.51 -32.88
CA ILE A 39 -4.48 -4.77 -32.42
C ILE A 39 -3.56 -5.69 -31.62
N GLY A 40 -4.12 -6.58 -30.80
CA GLY A 40 -3.37 -7.47 -29.94
C GLY A 40 -3.25 -6.97 -28.50
N TRP A 41 -2.28 -7.52 -27.77
CA TRP A 41 -1.96 -7.11 -26.40
C TRP A 41 -1.44 -5.68 -26.37
N GLN A 42 -2.10 -4.83 -25.58
CA GLN A 42 -1.67 -3.46 -25.32
C GLN A 42 -0.59 -3.41 -24.22
N GLU A 43 -0.03 -2.21 -24.01
CA GLU A 43 0.95 -1.95 -22.94
C GLU A 43 0.39 -2.27 -21.55
N LEU A 44 1.28 -2.61 -20.62
CA LEU A 44 0.95 -2.79 -19.20
C LEU A 44 0.72 -1.42 -18.57
N VAL A 45 -0.43 -1.28 -17.90
CA VAL A 45 -0.75 -0.13 -17.05
C VAL A 45 -0.88 -0.57 -15.60
N ALA A 46 -0.86 0.38 -14.67
CA ALA A 46 -0.98 0.10 -13.24
C ALA A 46 -1.83 1.18 -12.54
N GLY A 47 -2.25 0.89 -11.31
CA GLY A 47 -3.05 1.83 -10.54
C GLY A 47 -4.41 2.08 -11.20
N SER A 48 -4.75 3.35 -11.42
CA SER A 48 -6.06 3.81 -11.91
C SER A 48 -6.07 4.22 -13.39
N GLU A 49 -5.15 3.68 -14.18
CA GLU A 49 -5.04 3.98 -15.61
C GLU A 49 -5.93 3.08 -16.48
N ASP A 50 -6.50 3.61 -17.56
CA ASP A 50 -7.32 2.80 -18.47
C ASP A 50 -6.46 1.89 -19.36
N SER A 51 -6.87 0.62 -19.50
CA SER A 51 -6.28 -0.35 -20.43
C SER A 51 -7.22 -0.66 -21.59
N GLY A 52 -6.72 -0.62 -22.82
CA GLY A 52 -7.49 -0.87 -24.04
C GLY A 52 -7.64 0.40 -24.89
N THR A 53 -8.76 0.53 -25.60
CA THR A 53 -9.05 1.70 -26.44
C THR A 53 -10.34 2.38 -26.01
N VAL A 54 -10.26 3.65 -25.58
CA VAL A 54 -11.44 4.41 -25.11
C VAL A 54 -12.29 4.93 -26.28
N THR A 55 -11.72 5.10 -27.47
CA THR A 55 -12.38 5.75 -28.62
C THR A 55 -12.50 4.87 -29.87
N ASN A 56 -12.19 3.58 -29.79
CA ASN A 56 -12.26 2.65 -30.92
C ASN A 56 -13.50 1.75 -30.81
N THR A 57 -14.05 1.31 -31.94
CA THR A 57 -15.14 0.33 -32.04
C THR A 57 -14.66 -1.11 -31.79
N ASN A 58 -13.35 -1.34 -31.77
CA ASN A 58 -12.77 -2.66 -31.52
C ASN A 58 -13.07 -3.14 -30.09
N GLN A 59 -13.43 -4.42 -29.95
CA GLN A 59 -13.78 -5.01 -28.67
C GLN A 59 -12.54 -5.42 -27.87
N VAL A 60 -12.66 -5.41 -26.54
CA VAL A 60 -11.70 -6.07 -25.63
C VAL A 60 -12.05 -7.55 -25.57
N GLU A 61 -11.10 -8.40 -25.96
CA GLU A 61 -11.30 -9.85 -26.06
C GLU A 61 -10.71 -10.61 -24.87
N ALA A 62 -9.70 -10.05 -24.21
CA ALA A 62 -9.08 -10.64 -23.03
C ALA A 62 -8.47 -9.56 -22.12
N THR A 63 -8.34 -9.89 -20.83
CA THR A 63 -7.64 -9.07 -19.83
C THR A 63 -6.64 -9.93 -19.08
N SER A 64 -5.42 -9.44 -18.92
CA SER A 64 -4.35 -10.05 -18.13
C SER A 64 -4.05 -9.15 -16.93
N VAL A 65 -3.97 -9.75 -15.74
CA VAL A 65 -3.63 -9.08 -14.49
C VAL A 65 -2.39 -9.76 -13.90
N GLN A 66 -1.42 -8.95 -13.48
CA GLN A 66 -0.22 -9.36 -12.77
C GLN A 66 -0.23 -8.74 -11.39
N VAL A 67 0.07 -9.56 -10.39
CA VAL A 67 0.17 -9.17 -8.99
C VAL A 67 1.60 -9.37 -8.56
N ASP A 68 2.31 -8.28 -8.31
CA ASP A 68 3.60 -8.30 -7.67
C ASP A 68 3.38 -8.15 -6.17
N ASN A 69 3.71 -9.20 -5.42
CA ASN A 69 3.71 -9.18 -3.97
C ASN A 69 5.11 -8.82 -3.47
N PRO A 70 5.40 -7.57 -3.08
CA PRO A 70 6.74 -7.20 -2.62
C PRO A 70 7.09 -7.85 -1.27
N SER A 71 6.11 -8.28 -0.47
CA SER A 71 6.30 -8.95 0.81
C SER A 71 6.28 -10.46 0.62
N GLY A 72 7.45 -11.05 0.35
CA GLY A 72 7.72 -12.49 0.55
C GLY A 72 7.59 -12.96 2.02
N LEU A 73 6.77 -12.29 2.83
CA LEU A 73 6.54 -12.62 4.22
C LEU A 73 5.48 -13.72 4.25
N SER A 74 5.97 -14.95 4.15
CA SER A 74 5.32 -16.09 4.78
C SER A 74 4.89 -15.64 6.18
N ARG A 75 3.59 -15.57 6.41
CA ARG A 75 3.01 -15.34 7.73
C ARG A 75 3.39 -16.53 8.60
N GLN A 76 4.58 -16.46 9.19
CA GLN A 76 5.12 -17.47 10.06
C GLN A 76 4.71 -17.14 11.49
N MET A 77 4.08 -18.14 12.09
CA MET A 77 3.75 -18.28 13.50
C MET A 77 2.44 -17.62 13.96
N PHE A 78 1.47 -18.51 14.26
CA PHE A 78 0.84 -18.50 15.57
C PHE A 78 1.60 -19.47 16.47
#